data_AF-A0AA35UXM2-F1
#
_entry.id   AF-A0AA35UXM2-F1
#
_cell.length_a   1.000
_cell.length_b   1.000
_cell.length_c   1.000
_cell.angle_alpha   90.00
_cell.angle_beta   90.00
_cell.angle_gamma   90.00
#
_symmetry.space_group_name_H-M   'P 1'
#
loop_
_entity.id
_entity.type
_entity.pdbx_description
1 polymer ?
#
loop_
_entity_poly.entity_id
_entity_poly.type
_entity_poly.pdbx_seq_one_letter_code
_entity_poly.pdbx_strand_id
1 'polypeptide(L)'
;MIDTSLKLYSCLLLVLVSLLQGSVFATEYIYRDLMGNTLPPQKCSSRTEAEAAASDDYNLKKHARIFCESQGYGWHVEQRKSTGKLVCEECSEGGDNGRFRCHMEDVVVQCKRIKPGSVGLIPGQG
;
A
#
# COMPACT_ATOMS: atom_id res chain seq x y z
N MET A 1 -48.78 18.71 -32.61
CA MET A 1 -48.50 19.79 -31.65
C MET A 1 -48.19 19.12 -30.32
N ILE A 2 -46.92 19.06 -29.93
CA ILE A 2 -46.50 18.44 -28.67
C ILE A 2 -46.77 19.46 -27.57
N ASP A 3 -47.69 19.12 -26.67
CA ASP A 3 -48.21 19.94 -25.59
C ASP A 3 -47.06 20.54 -24.77
N THR A 4 -46.95 21.88 -24.77
CA THR A 4 -45.98 22.63 -23.98
C THR A 4 -46.08 22.31 -22.49
N SER A 5 -47.28 21.93 -22.05
CA SER A 5 -47.59 21.46 -20.69
C SER A 5 -46.85 20.17 -20.33
N LEU A 6 -46.76 19.20 -21.27
CA LEU A 6 -46.09 17.91 -21.03
C LEU A 6 -44.57 18.07 -20.89
N LYS A 7 -43.98 18.99 -21.66
CA LYS A 7 -42.56 19.35 -21.54
C LYS A 7 -42.27 20.02 -20.20
N LEU A 8 -43.16 20.88 -19.72
CA LEU A 8 -43.01 21.57 -18.44
C LEU A 8 -43.04 20.59 -17.25
N TYR A 9 -44.00 19.65 -17.25
CA TYR A 9 -44.08 18.60 -16.22
C TYR A 9 -42.88 17.66 -16.25
N SER A 10 -42.40 17.29 -17.45
CA SER A 10 -41.20 16.47 -17.60
C SER A 10 -39.95 17.18 -17.06
N CYS A 11 -39.77 18.48 -17.34
CA CYS A 11 -38.68 19.27 -16.77
C CYS A 11 -38.77 19.40 -15.25
N LEU A 12 -39.97 19.64 -14.71
CA LEU A 12 -40.17 19.76 -13.26
C LEU A 12 -39.82 18.45 -12.53
N LEU A 13 -40.20 17.31 -13.11
CA LEU A 13 -39.94 15.99 -12.54
C LEU A 13 -38.44 15.63 -12.57
N LEU A 14 -37.70 16.04 -13.61
CA LEU A 14 -36.24 15.89 -13.68
C LEU A 14 -35.50 16.76 -12.64
N VAL A 15 -36.00 17.98 -12.37
CA VAL A 15 -35.46 18.85 -11.31
C VAL A 15 -35.73 18.26 -9.92
N LEU A 16 -36.92 17.69 -9.69
CA LEU A 16 -37.24 17.03 -8.42
C LEU A 16 -36.38 15.78 -8.16
N VAL A 17 -36.10 14.97 -9.19
CA VAL A 17 -35.26 13.77 -9.06
C VAL A 17 -33.79 14.11 -8.77
N SER A 18 -33.27 15.21 -9.31
CA SER A 18 -31.89 15.64 -9.04
C SER A 18 -31.70 16.17 -7.61
N LEU A 19 -32.74 16.73 -7.00
CA LEU A 19 -32.70 17.18 -5.60
C LEU A 19 -32.73 16.03 -4.58
N LEU A 20 -33.09 14.81 -5.01
CA LEU A 20 -33.10 13.61 -4.16
C LEU A 20 -31.76 12.85 -4.18
N GLN A 21 -30.74 13.37 -4.87
CA GLN A 21 -29.40 12.79 -4.86
C GLN A 21 -28.72 13.11 -3.53
N GLY A 22 -28.85 12.21 -2.55
CA GLY A 22 -28.10 12.29 -1.29
C GLY A 22 -26.58 12.25 -1.53
N SER A 23 -25.83 12.89 -0.64
CA SER A 23 -24.37 12.88 -0.66
C SER A 23 -23.83 11.46 -0.45
N VAL A 24 -23.26 10.86 -1.50
CA VAL A 24 -22.48 9.62 -1.35
C VAL A 24 -21.15 10.02 -0.70
N PHE A 25 -20.93 9.59 0.56
CA PHE A 25 -19.62 9.74 1.20
C PHE A 25 -18.61 8.87 0.44
N ALA A 26 -17.76 9.52 -0.36
CA ALA A 26 -16.68 8.85 -1.04
C ALA A 26 -15.62 8.44 0.01
N THR A 27 -15.21 7.17 -0.03
CA THR A 27 -14.07 6.71 0.76
C THR A 27 -12.81 7.44 0.30
N GLU A 28 -12.37 8.43 1.07
CA GLU A 28 -11.11 9.12 0.83
C GLU A 28 -9.94 8.27 1.34
N TYR A 29 -8.88 8.21 0.54
CA TYR A 29 -7.66 7.47 0.88
C TYR A 29 -6.50 8.42 1.08
N ILE A 30 -5.64 8.09 2.05
CA ILE A 30 -4.35 8.75 2.27
C ILE A 30 -3.28 7.82 1.72
N TYR A 31 -2.47 8.37 0.83
CA TYR A 31 -1.32 7.70 0.24
C TYR A 31 -0.04 8.27 0.84
N ARG A 32 0.96 7.41 1.06
CA ARG A 32 2.29 7.85 1.47
C ARG A 32 3.35 6.93 0.92
N ASP A 33 4.41 7.53 0.43
CA ASP A 33 5.62 6.80 0.05
C ASP A 33 6.49 6.62 1.30
N LEU A 34 6.88 5.38 1.55
CA LEU A 34 7.81 5.00 2.60
C LEU A 34 9.05 4.38 1.97
N MET A 35 10.21 4.74 2.49
CA MET A 35 11.49 4.14 2.12
C MET A 35 12.04 3.40 3.33
N GLY A 36 12.52 2.18 3.11
CA GLY A 36 13.08 1.36 4.19
C GLY A 36 13.94 0.21 3.68
N ASN A 37 14.68 -0.38 4.62
CA ASN A 37 15.58 -1.50 4.35
C ASN A 37 14.91 -2.80 4.76
N THR A 38 15.05 -3.86 3.96
CA THR A 38 14.62 -5.20 4.37
C THR A 38 15.58 -5.73 5.43
N LEU A 39 15.10 -6.65 6.28
CA LEU A 39 15.95 -7.25 7.29
C LEU A 39 16.86 -8.32 6.67
N PRO A 40 18.17 -8.31 6.96
CA PRO A 40 19.06 -9.39 6.54
C PRO A 40 18.65 -10.71 7.21
N PRO A 41 18.81 -11.85 6.51
CA PRO A 41 18.49 -13.16 7.07
C PRO A 41 19.46 -13.51 8.21
N GLN A 42 18.96 -14.23 9.21
CA GLN A 42 19.78 -14.68 10.35
C GLN A 42 20.80 -15.75 9.96
N LYS A 43 20.54 -16.52 8.89
CA LYS A 43 21.43 -17.57 8.40
C LYS A 43 22.29 -17.05 7.26
N CYS A 44 23.56 -17.44 7.25
CA CYS A 44 24.49 -17.16 6.18
C CYS A 44 24.34 -18.19 5.05
N SER A 45 24.42 -17.77 3.80
CA SER A 45 24.33 -18.64 2.63
C SER A 45 25.42 -18.34 1.62
N SER A 46 25.50 -19.15 0.56
CA SER A 46 26.36 -18.80 -0.58
C SER A 46 25.93 -17.43 -1.11
N ARG A 47 26.87 -16.66 -1.68
CA ARG A 47 26.55 -15.33 -2.20
C ARG A 47 25.35 -15.32 -3.14
N THR A 48 25.34 -16.22 -4.12
CA THR A 48 24.26 -16.35 -5.10
C THR A 48 22.90 -16.65 -4.44
N GLU A 49 22.88 -17.51 -3.43
CA GLU A 49 21.66 -17.85 -2.70
C GLU A 49 21.18 -16.68 -1.83
N ALA A 50 22.10 -15.97 -1.17
CA ALA A 50 21.79 -14.78 -0.38
C ALA A 50 21.20 -13.66 -1.24
N GLU A 51 21.80 -13.39 -2.41
CA GLU A 51 21.35 -12.39 -3.38
C GLU A 51 19.96 -12.74 -3.93
N ALA A 52 19.73 -14.01 -4.27
CA ALA A 52 18.43 -14.50 -4.74
C ALA A 52 17.34 -14.37 -3.67
N ALA A 53 17.63 -14.72 -2.41
CA ALA A 53 16.66 -14.62 -1.32
C ALA A 53 16.34 -13.17 -0.93
N ALA A 54 17.32 -12.27 -1.01
CA ALA A 54 17.14 -10.85 -0.70
C ALA A 54 16.27 -10.14 -1.75
N SER A 55 16.49 -10.45 -3.03
CA SER A 55 15.77 -9.86 -4.16
C SER A 55 14.47 -10.58 -4.54
N ASP A 56 14.17 -11.70 -3.88
CA ASP A 56 12.94 -12.45 -4.08
C ASP A 56 11.67 -11.59 -3.83
N ASP A 57 10.71 -11.70 -4.74
CA ASP A 57 9.51 -10.86 -4.70
C ASP A 57 8.62 -11.16 -3.49
N TYR A 58 8.58 -12.42 -3.01
CA TYR A 58 7.84 -12.75 -1.80
C TYR A 58 8.48 -12.08 -0.58
N ASN A 59 9.81 -12.09 -0.47
CA ASN A 59 10.51 -11.41 0.60
C ASN A 59 10.29 -9.89 0.59
N LEU A 60 10.37 -9.26 -0.59
CA LEU A 60 10.09 -7.83 -0.77
C LEU A 60 8.64 -7.47 -0.44
N LYS A 61 7.66 -8.28 -0.87
CA LYS A 61 6.25 -8.06 -0.55
C LYS A 61 5.98 -8.17 0.94
N LYS A 62 6.61 -9.14 1.61
CA LYS A 62 6.51 -9.31 3.06
C LYS A 62 7.00 -8.05 3.80
N HIS A 63 8.18 -7.56 3.45
CA HIS A 63 8.74 -6.36 4.09
C HIS A 63 7.96 -5.09 3.74
N ALA A 64 7.48 -4.95 2.49
CA ALA A 64 6.61 -3.84 2.09
C ALA A 64 5.36 -3.72 2.97
N ARG A 65 4.74 -4.86 3.30
CA ARG A 65 3.58 -4.90 4.22
C ARG A 65 3.97 -4.47 5.62
N ILE A 66 5.08 -4.99 6.15
CA ILE A 66 5.59 -4.63 7.48
C ILE A 66 5.88 -3.12 7.56
N PHE A 67 6.44 -2.52 6.50
CA PHE A 67 6.67 -1.08 6.45
C PHE A 67 5.38 -0.29 6.57
N CYS A 68 4.37 -0.59 5.74
CA CYS A 68 3.08 0.10 5.79
C CYS A 68 2.36 -0.12 7.13
N GLU A 69 2.40 -1.33 7.66
CA GLU A 69 1.79 -1.70 8.94
C GLU A 69 2.43 -0.91 10.11
N SER A 70 3.77 -0.87 10.16
CA SER A 70 4.53 -0.15 11.20
C SER A 70 4.24 1.35 11.24
N GLN A 71 3.81 1.93 10.11
CA GLN A 71 3.45 3.35 10.01
C GLN A 71 1.94 3.61 10.17
N GLY A 72 1.15 2.59 10.54
CA GLY A 72 -0.29 2.72 10.75
C GLY A 72 -1.12 2.82 9.46
N TYR A 73 -0.56 2.39 8.32
CA TYR A 73 -1.30 2.27 7.06
C TYR A 73 -1.98 0.90 6.91
N GLY A 74 -1.72 -0.03 7.83
CA GLY A 74 -2.27 -1.38 7.83
C GLY A 74 -1.62 -2.28 6.80
N TRP A 75 -2.32 -3.35 6.44
CA TRP A 75 -1.81 -4.43 5.60
C TRP A 75 -1.81 -4.12 4.09
N HIS A 76 -2.40 -2.99 3.68
CA HIS A 76 -2.59 -2.68 2.26
C HIS A 76 -1.42 -1.86 1.70
N VAL A 77 -0.72 -2.48 0.75
CA VAL A 77 0.32 -1.84 -0.08
C VAL A 77 -0.31 -1.54 -1.42
N GLU A 78 -0.31 -0.28 -1.86
CA GLU A 78 -0.84 0.08 -3.18
C GLU A 78 0.11 -0.43 -4.27
N GLN A 79 1.40 -0.09 -4.14
CA GLN A 79 2.43 -0.52 -5.09
C GLN A 79 3.83 -0.38 -4.50
N ARG A 80 4.78 -1.14 -5.05
CA ARG A 80 6.22 -0.97 -4.81
C ARG A 80 6.81 -0.12 -5.93
N LYS A 81 7.32 1.06 -5.59
CA LYS A 81 7.90 2.03 -6.54
C LYS A 81 9.35 1.72 -6.87
N SER A 82 10.10 1.17 -5.91
CA SER A 82 11.50 0.77 -6.10
C SER A 82 11.80 -0.50 -5.32
N THR A 83 12.58 -1.39 -5.91
CA THR A 83 13.13 -2.59 -5.27
C THR A 83 14.41 -2.27 -4.48
N GLY A 84 14.98 -1.08 -4.62
CA GLY A 84 16.13 -0.64 -3.85
C GLY A 84 17.47 -1.21 -4.35
N LYS A 85 18.49 -1.14 -3.50
CA LYS A 85 19.86 -1.60 -3.74
C LYS A 85 20.15 -2.88 -2.95
N LEU A 86 20.70 -3.88 -3.63
CA LEU A 86 21.19 -5.09 -2.99
C LEU A 86 22.52 -4.81 -2.27
N VAL A 87 22.56 -5.10 -0.97
CA VAL A 87 23.75 -4.99 -0.12
C VAL A 87 24.01 -6.35 0.51
N CYS A 88 25.26 -6.78 0.49
CA CYS A 88 25.69 -8.08 1.00
C CYS A 88 26.86 -7.89 1.96
N GLU A 89 26.75 -8.50 3.13
CA GLU A 89 27.77 -8.50 4.16
C GLU A 89 28.30 -9.92 4.34
N GLU A 90 29.61 -10.06 4.48
CA GLU A 90 30.24 -11.35 4.74
C GLU A 90 30.05 -11.75 6.19
N CYS A 91 29.69 -13.01 6.42
CA CYS A 91 29.53 -13.55 7.76
C CYS A 91 30.88 -13.83 8.40
N SER A 92 31.15 -13.12 9.50
CA SER A 92 32.45 -13.20 10.19
C SER A 92 32.49 -14.22 11.34
N GLU A 93 31.36 -14.86 11.69
CA GLU A 93 31.25 -15.70 12.88
C GLU A 93 31.12 -17.20 12.54
N GLY A 94 31.81 -18.05 13.29
CA GLY A 94 31.45 -19.48 13.43
C GLY A 94 31.86 -20.44 12.30
N GLY A 95 32.86 -20.12 11.48
CA GLY A 95 33.34 -21.02 10.42
C GLY A 95 32.62 -20.86 9.07
N ASP A 96 31.77 -19.84 8.94
CA ASP A 96 31.02 -19.48 7.74
C ASP A 96 31.81 -18.53 6.79
N ASN A 97 33.14 -18.58 6.82
CA ASN A 97 34.00 -17.76 5.95
C ASN A 97 33.62 -17.98 4.46
N GLY A 98 33.41 -16.89 3.71
CA GLY A 98 32.93 -16.94 2.33
C GLY A 98 31.41 -17.10 2.16
N ARG A 99 30.62 -17.06 3.26
CA ARG A 99 29.15 -16.98 3.20
C ARG A 99 28.69 -15.55 3.46
N PHE A 100 27.53 -15.20 2.92
CA PHE A 100 27.01 -13.85 2.89
C PHE A 100 25.60 -13.78 3.46
N ARG A 101 25.24 -12.60 3.98
CA ARG A 101 23.87 -12.16 4.25
C ARG A 101 23.60 -10.96 3.37
N CYS A 102 22.56 -11.04 2.56
CA CYS A 102 22.17 -9.92 1.71
C CYS A 102 20.80 -9.40 2.12
N HIS A 103 20.59 -8.10 1.91
CA HIS A 103 19.32 -7.41 2.08
C HIS A 103 19.19 -6.31 1.04
N MET A 104 17.98 -5.78 0.90
CA MET A 104 17.67 -4.67 0.02
C MET A 104 17.55 -3.38 0.84
N GLU A 105 18.28 -2.35 0.45
CA GLU A 105 18.23 -1.00 1.01
C GLU A 105 17.44 -0.06 0.12
N ASP A 106 16.85 0.98 0.70
CA ASP A 106 16.11 2.01 -0.04
C ASP A 106 14.94 1.45 -0.89
N VAL A 107 14.25 0.43 -0.37
CA VAL A 107 13.01 -0.07 -0.97
C VAL A 107 11.92 0.98 -0.77
N VAL A 108 11.33 1.45 -1.87
CA VAL A 108 10.27 2.48 -1.82
C VAL A 108 8.92 1.84 -2.09
N VAL A 109 7.99 1.99 -1.15
CA VAL A 109 6.63 1.45 -1.22
C VAL A 109 5.62 2.57 -1.03
N GLN A 110 4.52 2.50 -1.78
CA GLN A 110 3.39 3.39 -1.59
C GLN A 110 2.33 2.67 -0.75
N CYS A 111 2.12 3.17 0.47
CA CYS A 111 1.12 2.68 1.39
C CYS A 111 -0.17 3.47 1.22
N LYS A 112 -1.29 2.79 1.47
CA LYS A 112 -2.63 3.38 1.37
C LYS A 112 -3.47 3.00 2.56
N ARG A 113 -4.13 3.99 3.14
CA ARG A 113 -5.11 3.79 4.22
C ARG A 113 -6.34 4.64 4.00
N ILE A 114 -7.46 4.23 4.57
CA ILE A 114 -8.67 5.06 4.57
C ILE A 114 -8.43 6.28 5.46
N LYS A 115 -8.85 7.45 5.01
CA LYS A 115 -8.81 8.68 5.80
C LYS A 115 -9.80 8.53 6.97
N PRO A 116 -9.37 8.75 8.23
CA PRO A 116 -10.28 8.73 9.35
C PRO A 116 -11.47 9.68 9.12
N GLY A 117 -12.69 9.18 9.31
CA GLY A 117 -13.93 9.94 9.11
C GLY A 117 -14.49 9.97 7.68
N SER A 118 -13.83 9.37 6.67
CA SER A 118 -14.37 9.35 5.29
C SER A 118 -15.44 8.27 5.06
N VAL A 119 -15.38 7.20 5.84
CA VAL A 119 -16.47 6.24 6.02
C VAL A 119 -16.94 6.43 7.45
N GLY A 120 -18.24 6.35 7.73
CA GLY A 120 -18.86 6.64 9.04
C GLY A 120 -18.40 5.80 10.24
N LEU A 121 -17.19 5.23 10.22
CA LEU A 121 -16.46 4.75 11.39
C LEU A 121 -16.06 5.95 12.27
N ILE A 122 -16.94 6.29 13.21
CA ILE A 122 -16.57 7.06 14.38
C ILE A 122 -15.83 6.09 15.32
N PRO A 123 -14.54 6.33 15.63
CA PRO A 123 -13.81 5.46 16.54
C PRO A 123 -14.46 5.48 17.93
N GLY A 124 -14.81 4.31 18.48
CA GLY A 124 -15.33 4.15 19.84
C GLY A 124 -16.83 3.86 19.99
N GLN A 125 -17.56 3.60 18.91
CA GLN A 125 -18.93 3.05 18.98
C GLN A 125 -18.96 1.67 18.32
N GLY A 126 -18.74 0.63 19.12
CA GLY A 126 -18.81 -0.78 18.74
C GLY A 126 -19.36 -1.60 19.90
#